data_AF-A0A0U1DD24-F1
#
_entry.id   AF-A0A0U1DD24-F1
#
_cell.length_a   1.000
_cell.length_b   1.000
_cell.length_c   1.000
_cell.angle_alpha   90.00
_cell.angle_beta   90.00
_cell.angle_gamma   90.00
#
_symmetry.space_group_name_H-M   'P 1'
#
loop_
_entity.id
_entity.type
_entity.pdbx_description
1 polymer ?
#
loop_
_entity_poly.entity_id
_entity_poly.type
_entity_poly.pdbx_seq_one_letter_code
_entity_poly.pdbx_strand_id
1 'polypeptide(L)'
;MSAVRPVTSLREGTRAARLRSARTCYDHIAGRLGVALMGSLLEQGVLAGGDGWFHPGGSDRLSSPGHDVAYQLTDGGRARLQQLGVELPTGPRPLVRYCVDWTEQRHHVAGGLGRAILDRFLAAEWLRRTPRHRALTVTRSGRTALADRFGIDWAG
;
A
#
# COMPACT_ATOMS: atom_id res chain seq x y z
N MET A 1 -3.88 22.85 -5.34
CA MET A 1 -4.10 22.56 -3.91
C MET A 1 -5.56 22.14 -3.74
N SER A 2 -5.87 20.85 -3.70
CA SER A 2 -7.26 20.40 -3.57
C SER A 2 -7.68 20.53 -2.11
N ALA A 3 -8.52 21.52 -1.81
CA ALA A 3 -9.06 21.74 -0.48
C ALA A 3 -9.86 20.51 -0.01
N VAL A 4 -9.50 19.97 1.16
CA VAL A 4 -10.32 18.96 1.82
C VAL A 4 -11.60 19.65 2.27
N ARG A 5 -12.72 19.37 1.59
CA ARG A 5 -14.05 19.84 2.01
C ARG A 5 -14.33 19.37 3.45
N PRO A 6 -14.86 20.24 4.34
CA PRO A 6 -15.22 19.84 5.69
C PRO A 6 -16.30 18.74 5.61
N VAL A 7 -16.13 17.72 6.45
CA VAL A 7 -17.09 16.62 6.60
C VAL A 7 -18.36 17.18 7.23
N THR A 8 -19.50 17.06 6.57
CA THR A 8 -20.77 17.65 7.02
C THR A 8 -21.72 16.64 7.65
N SER A 9 -21.35 15.35 7.71
CA SER A 9 -22.15 14.31 8.36
C SER A 9 -21.31 13.16 8.93
N LEU A 10 -21.87 12.42 9.91
CA LEU A 10 -21.27 11.21 10.48
C LEU A 10 -20.92 10.15 9.40
N ARG A 11 -21.76 10.03 8.36
CA ARG A 11 -21.52 9.11 7.23
C ARG A 11 -20.33 9.55 6.38
N GLU A 12 -20.20 10.84 6.09
CA GLU A 12 -19.03 11.40 5.40
C GLU A 12 -17.76 11.28 6.23
N GLY A 13 -17.85 11.45 7.56
CA GLY A 13 -16.72 11.30 8.47
C GLY A 13 -16.20 9.87 8.51
N THR A 14 -17.13 8.90 8.60
CA THR A 14 -16.81 7.48 8.54
C THR A 14 -16.21 7.10 7.17
N ARG A 15 -16.71 7.68 6.07
CA ARG A 15 -16.17 7.47 4.72
C ARG A 15 -14.75 8.04 4.58
N ALA A 16 -14.51 9.26 5.04
CA ALA A 16 -13.21 9.89 5.02
C ALA A 16 -12.20 9.10 5.87
N ALA A 17 -12.61 8.62 7.04
CA ALA A 17 -11.79 7.75 7.89
C ALA A 17 -11.40 6.45 7.18
N ARG A 18 -12.36 5.76 6.54
CA ARG A 18 -12.08 4.53 5.78
C ARG A 18 -11.10 4.74 4.62
N LEU A 19 -11.21 5.86 3.91
CA LEU A 19 -10.27 6.21 2.83
C LEU A 19 -8.86 6.50 3.35
N ARG A 20 -8.72 7.06 4.56
CA ARG A 20 -7.42 7.21 5.22
C ARG A 20 -6.86 5.87 5.68
N SER A 21 -7.70 4.97 6.21
CA SER A 21 -7.29 3.64 6.68
C SER A 21 -6.72 2.78 5.54
N ALA A 22 -7.54 2.40 4.55
CA ALA A 22 -7.10 1.55 3.45
C ALA A 22 -7.85 1.87 2.15
N ARG A 23 -7.11 2.03 1.06
CA ARG A 23 -7.67 2.36 -0.26
C ARG A 23 -6.79 1.83 -1.38
N THR A 24 -7.29 1.89 -2.61
CA THR A 24 -6.44 1.80 -3.79
C THR A 24 -5.95 3.19 -4.22
N CYS A 25 -4.67 3.30 -4.49
CA CYS A 25 -4.09 4.38 -5.29
C CYS A 25 -3.88 3.78 -6.68
N TYR A 26 -4.82 4.00 -7.59
CA TYR A 26 -4.92 3.25 -8.85
C TYR A 26 -5.11 1.73 -8.61
N ASP A 27 -4.10 0.93 -8.92
CA ASP A 27 -4.10 -0.54 -8.86
C ASP A 27 -3.24 -1.12 -7.73
N HIS A 28 -2.79 -0.29 -6.78
CA HIS A 28 -2.04 -0.74 -5.60
C HIS A 28 -2.61 -0.20 -4.28
N ILE A 29 -2.18 -0.76 -3.14
CA ILE A 29 -2.70 -0.45 -1.80
C ILE A 29 -2.07 0.85 -1.27
N ALA A 30 -2.90 1.73 -0.71
CA ALA A 30 -2.51 3.01 -0.13
C ALA A 30 -3.28 3.32 1.17
N GLY A 31 -3.02 4.49 1.76
CA GLY A 31 -3.46 4.84 3.11
C GLY A 31 -2.57 4.21 4.17
N ARG A 32 -3.02 4.23 5.44
CA ARG A 32 -2.29 3.61 6.56
C ARG A 32 -1.86 2.18 6.26
N LEU A 33 -2.72 1.37 5.64
CA LEU A 33 -2.39 0.00 5.29
C LEU A 33 -1.24 -0.08 4.27
N GLY A 34 -1.28 0.73 3.22
CA GLY A 34 -0.23 0.71 2.18
C GLY A 34 1.13 1.12 2.71
N VAL A 35 1.15 2.11 3.62
CA VAL A 35 2.36 2.59 4.29
C VAL A 35 2.88 1.56 5.30
N ALA A 36 2.00 0.96 6.10
CA ALA A 36 2.38 -0.10 7.03
C ALA A 36 2.97 -1.32 6.29
N LEU A 37 2.38 -1.69 5.15
CA LEU A 37 2.93 -2.73 4.29
C LEU A 37 4.32 -2.37 3.74
N MET A 38 4.52 -1.13 3.27
CA MET A 38 5.84 -0.68 2.83
C MET A 38 6.88 -0.80 3.94
N GLY A 39 6.57 -0.31 5.14
CA GLY A 39 7.46 -0.44 6.32
C GLY A 39 7.79 -1.89 6.63
N SER A 40 6.78 -2.75 6.73
CA SER A 40 6.96 -4.18 6.98
C SER A 40 7.84 -4.87 5.93
N LEU A 41 7.65 -4.55 4.64
CA LEU A 41 8.45 -5.13 3.56
C LEU A 41 9.92 -4.69 3.65
N LEU A 42 10.20 -3.47 4.10
CA LEU A 42 11.57 -2.98 4.34
C LEU A 42 12.18 -3.62 5.58
N GLU A 43 11.47 -3.63 6.71
CA GLU A 43 11.90 -4.22 7.98
C GLU A 43 12.24 -5.70 7.85
N GLN A 44 11.45 -6.44 7.05
CA GLN A 44 11.67 -7.86 6.81
C GLN A 44 12.70 -8.16 5.70
N GLY A 45 13.32 -7.14 5.10
CA GLY A 45 14.29 -7.28 4.02
C GLY A 45 13.70 -7.80 2.70
N VAL A 46 12.37 -7.69 2.51
CA VAL A 46 11.72 -8.02 1.23
C VAL A 46 12.04 -6.95 0.20
N LEU A 47 12.03 -5.69 0.61
CA LEU A 47 12.47 -4.55 -0.19
C LEU A 47 13.75 -3.94 0.40
N ALA A 48 14.55 -3.32 -0.45
CA ALA A 48 15.73 -2.53 -0.07
C ALA A 48 15.78 -1.20 -0.85
N GLY A 49 16.64 -0.28 -0.41
CA GLY A 49 17.02 0.94 -1.14
C GLY A 49 16.49 2.27 -0.58
N GLY A 50 15.44 2.25 0.25
CA GLY A 50 14.94 3.45 0.94
C GLY A 50 14.33 3.11 2.29
N ASP A 51 13.88 4.13 3.01
CA ASP A 51 13.36 4.05 4.39
C ASP A 51 11.83 4.10 4.49
N GLY A 52 11.14 4.26 3.36
CA GLY A 52 9.69 4.38 3.30
C GLY A 52 9.15 5.77 3.68
N TRP A 53 10.01 6.77 3.88
CA TRP A 53 9.62 8.13 4.24
C TRP A 53 9.69 9.08 3.06
N PHE A 54 8.71 9.97 2.97
CA PHE A 54 8.78 11.10 2.07
C PHE A 54 9.62 12.21 2.71
N HIS A 55 10.69 12.62 2.02
CA HIS A 55 11.60 13.65 2.48
C HIS A 55 11.27 14.99 1.79
N PRO A 56 10.79 16.01 2.52
CA PRO A 56 10.49 17.31 1.93
C PRO A 56 11.74 17.95 1.32
N GLY A 57 11.60 18.54 0.13
CA GLY A 57 12.69 19.15 -0.63
C GLY A 57 13.11 18.37 -1.88
N GLY A 58 12.61 17.15 -2.05
CA GLY A 58 12.71 16.38 -3.29
C GLY A 58 11.79 16.88 -4.42
N SER A 59 11.86 16.21 -5.56
CA SER A 59 11.01 16.48 -6.73
C SER A 59 9.65 15.78 -6.66
N ASP A 60 9.53 14.81 -5.76
CA ASP A 60 8.34 14.00 -5.56
C ASP A 60 7.11 14.80 -5.12
N ARG A 61 5.94 14.37 -5.63
CA ARG A 61 4.64 15.00 -5.34
C ARG A 61 3.73 14.03 -4.60
N LEU A 62 2.96 14.58 -3.65
CA LEU A 62 1.91 13.82 -2.95
C LEU A 62 0.92 13.19 -3.95
N SER A 63 0.46 11.98 -3.65
CA SER A 63 -0.43 11.17 -4.49
C SER A 63 0.09 10.83 -5.89
N SER A 64 1.40 10.90 -6.12
CA SER A 64 2.02 10.61 -7.42
C SER A 64 3.11 9.54 -7.29
N PRO A 65 3.46 8.83 -8.39
CA PRO A 65 4.67 8.03 -8.45
C PRO A 65 5.88 8.90 -8.11
N GLY A 66 6.74 8.39 -7.22
CA GLY A 66 7.99 9.04 -6.88
C GLY A 66 9.15 8.56 -7.75
N HIS A 67 10.19 9.39 -7.80
CA HIS A 67 11.38 9.22 -8.63
C HIS A 67 12.68 9.42 -7.86
N ASP A 68 12.62 10.07 -6.68
CA ASP A 68 13.79 10.43 -5.88
C ASP A 68 14.46 9.21 -5.22
N VAL A 69 13.74 8.10 -5.01
CA VAL A 69 14.24 6.88 -4.34
C VAL A 69 14.12 5.65 -5.21
N ALA A 70 15.15 4.80 -5.23
CA ALA A 70 15.12 3.52 -5.92
C ALA A 70 14.88 2.37 -4.93
N TYR A 71 13.68 1.77 -4.96
CA TYR A 71 13.38 0.55 -4.23
C TYR A 71 13.59 -0.68 -5.10
N GLN A 72 14.13 -1.75 -4.50
CA GLN A 72 14.43 -3.00 -5.19
C GLN A 72 13.87 -4.19 -4.41
N LEU A 73 13.35 -5.18 -5.14
CA LEU A 73 12.94 -6.47 -4.59
C LEU A 73 14.19 -7.33 -4.40
N THR A 74 14.43 -7.80 -3.17
CA THR A 74 15.55 -8.72 -2.89
C THR A 74 15.22 -10.14 -3.35
N ASP A 75 16.23 -10.98 -3.53
CA ASP A 75 16.02 -12.39 -3.91
C ASP A 75 15.25 -13.16 -2.83
N GLY A 76 15.60 -12.95 -1.55
CA GLY A 76 14.87 -13.50 -0.43
C GLY A 76 13.42 -12.97 -0.35
N GLY A 77 13.24 -11.68 -0.66
CA GLY A 77 11.93 -11.05 -0.77
C GLY A 77 11.05 -11.67 -1.86
N ARG A 78 11.64 -11.92 -3.03
CA ARG A 78 10.97 -12.62 -4.14
C ARG A 78 10.48 -13.99 -3.71
N ALA A 79 11.35 -14.80 -3.09
CA ALA A 79 10.99 -16.14 -2.62
C ALA A 79 9.84 -16.09 -1.59
N ARG A 80 9.90 -15.16 -0.62
CA ARG A 80 8.86 -14.99 0.39
C ARG A 80 7.52 -14.58 -0.22
N LEU A 81 7.52 -13.65 -1.18
CA LEU A 81 6.29 -13.23 -1.87
C LEU A 81 5.69 -14.36 -2.69
N GLN A 82 6.51 -15.16 -3.37
CA GLN A 82 6.04 -16.34 -4.10
C GLN A 82 5.42 -17.39 -3.17
N GLN A 83 6.01 -17.64 -2.00
CA GLN A 83 5.44 -18.52 -0.97
C GLN A 83 4.10 -17.99 -0.43
N LEU A 84 3.93 -16.68 -0.38
CA LEU A 84 2.65 -16.05 -0.06
C LEU A 84 1.60 -16.26 -1.17
N GLY A 85 2.02 -16.66 -2.37
CA GLY A 85 1.19 -16.78 -3.57
C GLY A 85 1.10 -15.49 -4.38
N VAL A 86 2.03 -14.54 -4.21
CA VAL A 86 2.10 -13.34 -5.06
C VAL A 86 2.71 -13.70 -6.41
N GLU A 87 1.93 -13.55 -7.47
CA GLU A 87 2.38 -13.76 -8.84
C GLU A 87 3.06 -12.50 -9.38
N LEU A 88 4.39 -12.53 -9.43
CA LEU A 88 5.17 -11.38 -9.88
C LEU A 88 5.07 -11.22 -11.42
N PRO A 89 4.65 -10.05 -11.92
CA PRO A 89 4.54 -9.84 -13.36
C PRO A 89 5.92 -9.85 -14.03
N THR A 90 6.00 -10.49 -15.18
CA THR A 90 7.15 -10.42 -16.09
C THR A 90 6.83 -9.43 -17.21
N GLY A 91 7.69 -8.45 -17.45
CA GLY A 91 7.49 -7.51 -18.55
C GLY A 91 8.38 -6.27 -18.46
N PRO A 92 8.23 -5.34 -19.42
CA PRO A 92 9.09 -4.16 -19.54
C PRO A 92 8.78 -3.08 -18.50
N ARG A 93 7.65 -3.17 -17.80
CA ARG A 93 7.28 -2.19 -16.78
C ARG A 93 8.11 -2.44 -15.50
N PRO A 94 8.57 -1.37 -14.82
CA PRO A 94 9.28 -1.51 -13.56
C PRO A 94 8.48 -2.32 -12.54
N LEU A 95 9.11 -3.36 -11.98
CA LEU A 95 8.48 -4.23 -11.00
C LEU A 95 8.19 -3.48 -9.71
N VAL A 96 9.18 -2.76 -9.16
CA VAL A 96 9.04 -2.00 -7.93
C VAL A 96 9.02 -0.51 -8.26
N ARG A 97 7.96 0.16 -7.83
CA ARG A 97 7.85 1.62 -7.74
C ARG A 97 7.32 1.97 -6.36
N TYR A 98 7.22 3.27 -6.08
CA TYR A 98 6.48 3.76 -4.93
C TYR A 98 5.64 4.97 -5.34
N CYS A 99 4.64 5.27 -4.53
CA CYS A 99 3.92 6.53 -4.56
C CYS A 99 4.01 7.18 -3.19
N VAL A 100 3.94 8.52 -3.15
CA VAL A 100 3.84 9.26 -1.90
C VAL A 100 2.38 9.32 -1.45
N ASP A 101 2.08 8.78 -0.28
CA ASP A 101 0.74 8.84 0.29
C ASP A 101 0.44 10.25 0.82
N TRP A 102 -0.63 10.89 0.36
CA TRP A 102 -0.97 12.25 0.80
C TRP A 102 -1.56 12.31 2.23
N THR A 103 -2.12 11.22 2.73
CA THR A 103 -2.68 11.17 4.09
C THR A 103 -1.61 10.91 5.13
N GLU A 104 -0.62 10.10 4.78
CA GLU A 104 0.43 9.66 5.71
C GLU A 104 1.77 10.37 5.48
N GLN A 105 1.96 11.04 4.34
CA GLN A 105 3.23 11.61 3.89
C GLN A 105 4.38 10.59 3.96
N ARG A 106 4.09 9.37 3.51
CA ARG A 106 5.02 8.23 3.49
C ARG A 106 4.86 7.44 2.21
N HIS A 107 5.87 6.65 1.88
CA HIS A 107 5.85 5.84 0.67
C HIS A 107 4.95 4.62 0.84
N HIS A 108 4.31 4.21 -0.24
CA HIS A 108 3.64 2.92 -0.34
C HIS A 108 4.01 2.24 -1.65
N VAL A 109 4.05 0.90 -1.64
CA VAL A 109 4.49 0.10 -2.79
C VAL A 109 3.55 0.29 -3.98
N ALA A 110 4.14 0.55 -5.14
CA ALA A 110 3.46 0.73 -6.41
C ALA A 110 4.15 -0.12 -7.51
N GLY A 111 3.73 0.05 -8.76
CA GLY A 111 4.27 -0.69 -9.90
C GLY A 111 3.73 -2.12 -9.96
N GLY A 112 4.42 -2.98 -10.72
CA GLY A 112 3.99 -4.37 -10.91
C GLY A 112 3.83 -5.15 -9.60
N LEU A 113 4.71 -4.92 -8.63
CA LEU A 113 4.66 -5.52 -7.31
C LEU A 113 3.46 -5.03 -6.51
N GLY A 114 3.20 -3.72 -6.48
CA GLY A 114 2.07 -3.15 -5.75
C GLY A 114 0.73 -3.71 -6.23
N ARG A 115 0.59 -3.90 -7.54
CA ARG A 115 -0.57 -4.56 -8.15
C ARG A 115 -0.66 -6.04 -7.76
N ALA A 116 0.43 -6.79 -7.90
CA ALA A 116 0.44 -8.22 -7.58
C ALA A 116 0.08 -8.50 -6.11
N ILE A 117 0.55 -7.65 -5.18
CA ILE A 117 0.17 -7.72 -3.77
C ILE A 117 -1.32 -7.45 -3.58
N LEU A 118 -1.88 -6.40 -4.23
CA LEU A 118 -3.31 -6.11 -4.15
C LEU A 118 -4.13 -7.29 -4.67
N ASP A 119 -3.80 -7.80 -5.85
CA ASP A 119 -4.50 -8.92 -6.48
C ASP A 119 -4.47 -10.15 -5.56
N ARG A 120 -3.31 -10.47 -4.97
CA ARG A 120 -3.18 -11.58 -4.03
C ARG A 120 -4.00 -11.37 -2.75
N PHE A 121 -4.05 -10.15 -2.21
CA PHE A 121 -4.80 -9.87 -0.99
C PHE A 121 -6.31 -9.93 -1.23
N LEU A 122 -6.77 -9.54 -2.42
CA LEU A 122 -8.17 -9.69 -2.83
C LEU A 122 -8.53 -11.17 -3.06
N ALA A 123 -7.65 -11.92 -3.74
CA ALA A 123 -7.89 -13.33 -4.08
C ALA A 123 -8.03 -14.23 -2.84
N ALA A 124 -7.26 -13.99 -1.77
CA ALA A 124 -7.45 -14.70 -0.50
C ALA A 124 -8.43 -14.01 0.46
N GLU A 125 -9.20 -13.04 -0.03
CA GLU A 125 -10.20 -12.30 0.74
C GLU A 125 -9.66 -11.65 2.02
N TRP A 126 -8.37 -11.27 2.04
CA TRP A 126 -7.80 -10.46 3.11
C TRP A 126 -8.28 -9.01 3.03
N LEU A 127 -8.51 -8.56 1.81
CA LEU A 127 -9.14 -7.29 1.50
C LEU A 127 -10.43 -7.50 0.70
N ARG A 128 -11.40 -6.61 0.89
CA ARG A 128 -12.57 -6.47 0.01
C ARG A 128 -12.66 -5.05 -0.52
N ARG A 129 -13.01 -4.91 -1.80
CA ARG A 129 -13.32 -3.61 -2.40
C ARG A 129 -14.71 -3.16 -1.94
N THR A 130 -14.84 -1.90 -1.58
CA THR A 130 -16.15 -1.32 -1.26
C THR A 130 -16.82 -0.78 -2.54
N PRO A 131 -18.11 -1.03 -2.79
CA PRO A 131 -18.78 -0.55 -4.00
C PRO A 131 -18.70 0.98 -4.20
N ARG A 132 -18.46 1.40 -5.45
CA ARG A 132 -18.47 2.81 -5.90
C ARG A 132 -17.34 3.72 -5.38
N HIS A 133 -16.32 3.21 -4.70
CA HIS A 133 -15.18 4.02 -4.28
C HIS A 133 -13.88 3.20 -4.10
N ARG A 134 -12.76 3.91 -3.98
CA ARG A 134 -11.41 3.29 -3.85
C ARG A 134 -11.13 2.69 -2.47
N ALA A 135 -12.08 2.67 -1.52
CA ALA A 135 -11.79 2.13 -0.19
C ALA A 135 -11.65 0.61 -0.23
N LEU A 136 -10.78 0.12 0.64
CA LEU A 136 -10.57 -1.30 0.91
C LEU A 136 -10.98 -1.57 2.36
N THR A 137 -11.61 -2.72 2.58
CA THR A 137 -11.95 -3.20 3.93
C THR A 137 -11.07 -4.40 4.25
N VAL A 138 -10.35 -4.33 5.37
CA VAL A 138 -9.60 -5.48 5.90
C VAL A 138 -10.58 -6.45 6.57
N THR A 139 -10.61 -7.69 6.10
CA THR A 139 -11.49 -8.74 6.64
C THR A 139 -10.92 -9.30 7.94
N ARG A 140 -11.66 -10.20 8.60
CA ARG A 140 -11.16 -10.89 9.80
C ARG A 140 -9.94 -11.77 9.49
N SER A 141 -9.99 -12.54 8.41
CA SER A 141 -8.85 -13.33 7.93
C SER A 141 -7.69 -12.43 7.51
N GLY A 142 -7.98 -11.28 6.89
CA GLY A 142 -6.98 -10.27 6.55
C GLY A 142 -6.23 -9.73 7.76
N ARG A 143 -6.92 -9.42 8.87
CA ARG A 143 -6.25 -8.99 10.11
C ARG A 143 -5.29 -10.05 10.65
N THR A 144 -5.72 -11.32 10.64
CA THR A 144 -4.87 -12.45 11.08
C THR A 144 -3.65 -12.58 10.18
N ALA A 145 -3.84 -12.57 8.85
CA ALA A 145 -2.74 -12.67 7.90
C ALA A 145 -1.76 -11.48 7.97
N LEU A 146 -2.26 -10.27 8.18
CA LEU A 146 -1.44 -9.07 8.35
C LEU A 146 -0.56 -9.18 9.60
N ALA A 147 -1.12 -9.64 10.72
CA ALA A 147 -0.33 -9.88 11.93
C ALA A 147 0.71 -10.98 11.70
N ASP A 148 0.30 -12.14 11.20
CA ASP A 148 1.15 -13.34 11.12
C ASP A 148 2.24 -13.25 10.04
N ARG A 149 2.00 -12.51 8.95
CA ARG A 149 2.91 -12.47 7.79
C ARG A 149 3.65 -11.16 7.66
N PHE A 150 3.06 -10.08 8.16
CA PHE A 150 3.61 -8.73 8.02
C PHE A 150 3.90 -8.06 9.37
N GLY A 151 3.54 -8.66 10.51
CA GLY A 151 3.69 -8.02 11.82
C GLY A 151 2.79 -6.80 12.00
N ILE A 152 1.71 -6.68 11.21
CA ILE A 152 0.81 -5.51 11.23
C ILE A 152 -0.43 -5.88 12.04
N ASP A 153 -0.54 -5.34 13.25
CA ASP A 153 -1.78 -5.41 14.03
C ASP A 153 -2.78 -4.35 13.53
N TRP A 154 -3.88 -4.81 12.91
CA TRP A 154 -4.83 -3.94 12.21
C TRP A 154 -6.15 -3.79 12.97
N ALA A 155 -6.34 -2.65 13.64
CA ALA A 155 -7.55 -2.34 14.41
C ALA A 155 -8.66 -1.60 13.63
N GLY A 156 -8.37 -1.01 12.46
CA GLY A 156 -9.34 -0.25 11.62
C GLY A 156 -9.12 1.26 11.58
#